data_AF-A0A9N9WHH4-F1
#
_entry.id   AF-A0A9N9WHH4-F1
#
_cell.length_a   1.000
_cell.length_b   1.000
_cell.length_c   1.000
_cell.angle_alpha   90.00
_cell.angle_beta   90.00
_cell.angle_gamma   90.00
#
_symmetry.space_group_name_H-M   'P 1'
#
loop_
_entity.id
_entity.type
_entity.pdbx_description
1 polymer ?
#
loop_
_entity_poly.entity_id
_entity_poly.type
_entity_poly.pdbx_seq_one_letter_code
_entity_poly.pdbx_strand_id
1 'polypeptide(L)' 'MIVSVHKYRWQCIECKCCSICGTSVDDPQLLFCDDCDRGYHLYCLAPPLDEPPEGSWACALCLEEFHRK' A
#
# COMPACT_ATOMS: atom_id res chain seq x y z
N MET A 1 3.61 -10.59 8.38
CA MET A 1 2.33 -11.18 8.85
C MET A 1 1.28 -10.09 8.65
N ILE A 2 0.18 -10.36 7.96
CA ILE A 2 -0.88 -9.38 7.70
C ILE A 2 -1.58 -9.04 9.02
N VAL A 3 -1.16 -7.97 9.70
CA VAL A 3 -1.70 -7.61 11.03
C VAL A 3 -2.89 -6.66 10.90
N SER A 4 -3.14 -6.05 9.73
CA SER A 4 -4.01 -4.86 9.66
C SER A 4 -5.32 -4.96 8.87
N VAL A 5 -5.59 -6.02 8.08
CA VAL A 5 -6.79 -6.04 7.18
C VAL A 5 -8.13 -5.99 7.92
N HIS A 6 -8.19 -6.46 9.15
CA HIS A 6 -9.42 -6.41 9.96
C HIS A 6 -9.68 -5.04 10.60
N LYS A 7 -8.69 -4.12 10.61
CA LYS A 7 -8.81 -2.82 11.26
C LYS A 7 -9.48 -1.76 10.39
N TYR A 8 -9.68 -2.04 9.11
CA TYR A 8 -10.26 -1.09 8.16
C TYR A 8 -11.09 -1.82 7.09
N ARG A 9 -11.73 -1.06 6.21
CA ARG A 9 -12.50 -1.63 5.08
C ARG A 9 -11.56 -2.19 4.03
N TRP A 10 -11.06 -3.40 4.27
CA TRP A 10 -10.26 -4.13 3.31
C TRP A 10 -11.02 -4.33 1.99
N GLN A 11 -10.29 -4.22 0.89
CA GLN A 11 -10.78 -4.42 -0.47
C GLN A 11 -10.07 -5.64 -1.04
N CYS A 12 -10.78 -6.48 -1.81
CA CYS A 12 -10.14 -7.57 -2.56
C CYS A 12 -9.18 -7.02 -3.63
N ILE A 13 -8.38 -7.91 -4.23
CA ILE A 13 -7.38 -7.54 -5.25
C ILE A 13 -8.04 -6.76 -6.40
N GLU A 14 -9.20 -7.21 -6.88
CA GLU A 14 -9.91 -6.57 -8.00
C GLU A 14 -10.58 -5.24 -7.65
N CYS A 15 -10.84 -4.99 -6.36
CA CYS A 15 -11.46 -3.75 -5.89
C CYS A 15 -10.45 -2.80 -5.25
N LYS A 16 -9.15 -3.11 -5.30
CA LYS A 16 -8.12 -2.35 -4.60
C LYS A 16 -7.97 -0.98 -5.26
N CYS A 17 -8.13 0.06 -4.45
CA CYS A 17 -7.84 1.43 -4.85
C CYS A 17 -6.61 1.96 -4.13
N CYS A 18 -5.92 2.91 -4.78
CA CYS A 18 -4.88 3.68 -4.13
C CYS A 18 -5.45 4.46 -2.94
N SER A 19 -4.81 4.33 -1.78
CA SER A 19 -5.25 5.01 -0.55
C SER A 19 -4.98 6.52 -0.55
N ILE A 20 -4.30 7.04 -1.59
CA ILE A 20 -3.94 8.46 -1.73
C ILE A 20 -4.88 9.14 -2.73
N CYS A 21 -4.97 8.65 -3.97
CA CYS A 21 -5.84 9.25 -4.99
C CYS A 21 -7.25 8.64 -5.07
N GLY A 22 -7.49 7.49 -4.43
CA GLY A 22 -8.79 6.82 -4.41
C GLY A 22 -9.16 6.08 -5.71
N THR A 23 -8.27 6.04 -6.70
CA THR A 23 -8.51 5.36 -7.99
C THR A 23 -7.83 3.99 -8.03
N SER A 24 -8.38 3.10 -8.86
CA SER A 24 -7.78 1.80 -9.26
C SER A 24 -7.24 1.87 -10.69
N VAL A 25 -6.96 3.07 -11.19
CA VAL A 25 -6.44 3.31 -12.54
C VAL A 25 -4.92 3.11 -12.50
N ASP A 26 -4.34 2.46 -13.51
CA ASP A 26 -2.93 2.06 -13.51
C ASP A 26 -2.59 1.00 -12.45
N ASP A 27 -3.41 -0.03 -12.37
CA ASP A 27 -3.18 -1.27 -11.60
C ASP A 27 -1.73 -1.82 -11.66
N PRO A 28 -1.02 -1.86 -12.81
CA PRO A 28 0.38 -2.32 -12.84
C PRO A 28 1.35 -1.45 -12.03
N GLN A 29 0.97 -0.21 -11.71
CA GLN A 29 1.74 0.70 -10.84
C GLN A 29 1.19 0.73 -9.41
N LEU A 30 0.19 -0.10 -9.07
CA LEU A 30 -0.43 -0.15 -7.76
C LEU A 30 0.32 -1.15 -6.86
N LEU A 31 1.08 -0.62 -5.90
CA LEU A 31 1.85 -1.39 -4.94
C LEU A 31 1.00 -1.75 -3.71
N PHE A 32 1.13 -2.97 -3.22
CA PHE A 32 0.46 -3.44 -2.01
C PHE A 32 1.42 -3.47 -0.82
N CYS A 33 0.97 -2.93 0.31
CA CYS A 33 1.72 -3.01 1.56
C CYS A 33 1.65 -4.41 2.16
N ASP A 34 2.79 -5.02 2.50
CA ASP A 34 2.85 -6.38 3.06
C ASP A 34 2.23 -6.49 4.47
N ASP A 35 2.17 -5.39 5.23
CA ASP A 35 1.65 -5.39 6.61
C ASP A 35 0.15 -5.12 6.70
N CYS A 36 -0.36 -4.25 5.84
CA CYS A 36 -1.77 -3.88 5.86
C CYS A 36 -2.57 -4.37 4.66
N ASP A 37 -1.97 -4.58 3.48
CA ASP A 37 -2.66 -4.88 2.22
C ASP A 37 -3.43 -3.67 1.63
N ARG A 38 -3.02 -2.44 1.97
CA ARG A 38 -3.48 -1.21 1.30
C ARG A 38 -2.72 -1.02 -0.01
N GLY A 39 -3.43 -0.55 -1.04
CA GLY A 39 -2.87 -0.19 -2.33
C GLY A 39 -2.37 1.24 -2.39
N TYR A 40 -1.25 1.47 -3.06
CA TYR A 40 -0.65 2.78 -3.31
C TYR A 40 0.01 2.82 -4.68
N HIS A 41 -0.31 3.79 -5.54
CA HIS A 41 0.45 3.93 -6.78
C HIS A 41 1.88 4.34 -6.48
N LEU A 42 2.85 3.78 -7.20
CA LEU A 42 4.26 4.13 -7.09
C LEU A 42 4.49 5.65 -7.21
N TYR A 43 3.80 6.30 -8.13
CA TYR A 43 3.85 7.76 -8.33
C TYR A 43 3.04 8.59 -7.31
N CYS A 44 2.09 7.98 -6.60
CA CYS A 44 1.35 8.66 -5.53
C CYS A 44 2.13 8.68 -4.21
N LEU A 45 3.16 7.85 -4.07
CA LEU A 45 4.01 7.83 -2.89
C LEU A 45 4.83 9.13 -2.77
N ALA A 46 5.26 9.43 -1.55
CA ALA A 46 6.15 10.54 -1.25
C ALA A 46 7.34 10.03 -0.41
N PRO A 47 8.54 9.86 -1.00
CA PRO A 47 8.89 10.12 -2.40
C PRO A 47 8.23 9.13 -3.39
N PRO A 48 7.99 9.53 -4.65
CA PRO A 48 7.49 8.63 -5.68
C PRO A 48 8.55 7.57 -6.00
N LEU A 49 8.08 6.37 -6.33
CA LEU A 49 8.91 5.28 -6.81
C LEU A 49 8.71 5.13 -8.33
N ASP A 50 9.79 4.85 -9.05
CA ASP A 50 9.70 4.49 -10.47
C ASP A 50 9.43 2.99 -10.65
N GLU A 51 9.96 2.16 -9.75
CA GLU A 51 9.87 0.70 -9.80
C GLU A 51 9.42 0.13 -8.45
N PRO A 52 8.72 -1.01 -8.44
CA PRO A 52 8.38 -1.70 -7.21
C PRO A 52 9.68 -2.12 -6.47
N PRO A 53 9.77 -1.89 -5.15
CA PRO A 53 10.98 -2.18 -4.39
C PRO A 53 11.27 -3.68 -4.33
N GLU A 54 12.55 -4.04 -4.24
CA GLU A 54 12.95 -5.43 -4.05
C GLU A 54 12.67 -5.90 -2.62
N GLY A 55 11.85 -6.94 -2.48
CA GLY A 55 11.51 -7.54 -1.18
C GLY A 55 10.21 -6.98 -0.57
N SER A 56 10.14 -6.98 0.76
CA SER A 56 8.93 -6.55 1.47
C SER A 56 8.85 -5.03 1.56
N TRP A 57 7.67 -4.48 1.30
CA TRP A 57 7.39 -3.06 1.40
C TRP A 57 6.27 -2.75 2.40
N ALA A 58 6.56 -1.81 3.29
CA ALA A 58 5.61 -1.29 4.26
C ALA A 58 5.25 0.16 3.91
N CYS A 59 3.95 0.46 3.86
CA CYS A 59 3.47 1.82 3.66
C CYS A 59 3.80 2.73 4.86
N ALA A 60 3.82 4.05 4.64
CA ALA A 60 4.12 5.04 5.69
C ALA A 60 3.27 4.87 6.96
N LEU A 61 2.00 4.50 6.83
CA LEU A 61 1.12 4.21 7.99
C LEU A 61 1.64 3.04 8.82
N CYS A 62 2.01 1.94 8.16
CA CYS A 62 2.57 0.77 8.85
C CYS A 62 3.95 1.06 9.44
N LEU A 63 4.77 1.85 8.74
CA LEU A 63 6.06 2.28 9.26
C LEU A 63 5.91 3.09 10.56
N GLU A 64 4.92 3.99 10.62
CA GLU A 64 4.63 4.79 11.81
C GLU A 64 3.96 3.99 12.94
N GLU A 65 3.04 3.07 12.60
CA GLU A 65 2.28 2.30 13.60
C GLU A 65 3.03 1.10 14.16
N PHE A 66 3.79 0.37 13.32
CA PHE A 66 4.39 -0.91 13.69
C PHE A 66 5.92 -0.89 13.72
N HIS A 67 6.57 -0.03 12.94
CA HIS A 67 8.04 0.00 12.83
C HIS A 67 8.69 1.20 13.54
N ARG A 68 7.90 2.07 14.17
CA ARG A 68 8.43 3.16 15.00
C ARG A 68 8.92 2.59 16.34
N LYS A 69 10.23 2.73 16.59
CA LYS A 69 10.84 2.40 17.88
C LYS A 69 10.46 3.41 18.97
#